data_AF-A0A8H4TJF9-F1
#
_entry.id   AF-A0A8H4TJF9-F1
#
_cell.length_a   1.000
_cell.length_b   1.000
_cell.length_c   1.000
_cell.angle_alpha   90.00
_cell.angle_beta   90.00
_cell.angle_gamma   90.00
#
_symmetry.space_group_name_H-M   'P 1'
#
loop_
_entity.id
_entity.type
_entity.pdbx_description
1 polymer ?
#
loop_
_entity_poly.entity_id
_entity_poly.type
_entity_poly.pdbx_seq_one_letter_code
_entity_poly.pdbx_strand_id
1 'polypeptide(L)'
;MLNRLPRRFNGAANILIRKQREVVPQQEIQQDRRSLCQEELQREALARFTKWGPDDYLVMVSLVFIILMTTMTQLMTAVGLGCNTWTLNDDEITRFYIYILIVEFGYLLSLCLVKLSILYFFLRTFPHPGFRTVVKWTIGFTILVSMIYGICGACQRQPIWLQWKGWKDNPPRGSSLDMQAIVLSHASINVALDVWMFALPLTQLIHLGLKMRKKTGVIVIFSVGIL
;
A
#
# COMPACT_ATOMS: atom_id res chain seq x y z
N MET A 1 -57.56 -4.99 -47.36
CA MET A 1 -58.84 -5.24 -46.66
C MET A 1 -58.65 -5.01 -45.16
N LEU A 2 -59.55 -4.23 -44.57
CA LEU A 2 -59.83 -4.10 -43.12
C LEU A 2 -58.74 -3.48 -42.22
N ASN A 3 -58.47 -2.21 -42.50
CA ASN A 3 -58.18 -1.20 -41.48
C ASN A 3 -59.48 -0.85 -40.73
N ARG A 4 -59.79 -1.56 -39.63
CA ARG A 4 -60.83 -1.16 -38.66
C ARG A 4 -60.50 -1.69 -37.25
N LEU A 5 -59.68 -0.95 -36.52
CA LEU A 5 -59.82 -0.87 -35.06
C LEU A 5 -60.22 0.58 -34.70
N PRO A 6 -61.29 0.77 -33.91
CA PRO A 6 -61.88 2.08 -33.70
C PRO A 6 -60.97 3.00 -32.88
N ARG A 7 -60.66 4.18 -33.42
CA ARG A 7 -59.98 5.32 -32.75
C ARG A 7 -60.70 5.87 -31.51
N ARG A 8 -61.78 5.23 -31.05
CA ARG A 8 -62.63 5.71 -29.94
C ARG A 8 -62.04 5.39 -28.56
N PHE A 9 -61.03 4.52 -28.46
CA PHE A 9 -60.37 4.17 -27.20
C PHE A 9 -59.12 4.99 -26.86
N ASN A 10 -58.55 5.77 -27.82
CA ASN A 10 -57.36 6.57 -27.54
C ASN A 10 -57.64 7.76 -26.59
N GLY A 11 -58.85 8.31 -26.62
CA GLY A 11 -59.25 9.38 -25.70
C GLY A 11 -59.43 8.88 -24.26
N ALA A 12 -60.16 7.78 -24.07
CA ALA A 12 -60.39 7.19 -22.75
C ALA A 12 -59.10 6.62 -22.14
N ALA A 13 -58.22 5.99 -22.94
CA ALA A 13 -56.92 5.52 -22.49
C ALA A 13 -56.01 6.69 -22.05
N ASN A 14 -55.95 7.79 -22.80
CA ASN A 14 -55.20 8.98 -22.40
C ASN A 14 -55.79 9.68 -21.17
N ILE A 15 -57.12 9.68 -21.00
CA ILE A 15 -57.79 10.24 -19.82
C ILE A 15 -57.53 9.36 -18.59
N LEU A 16 -57.55 8.03 -18.72
CA LEU A 16 -57.25 7.10 -17.63
C LEU A 16 -55.76 7.16 -17.23
N ILE A 17 -54.84 7.29 -18.18
CA ILE A 17 -53.40 7.49 -17.91
C ILE A 17 -53.16 8.87 -17.26
N ARG A 18 -53.88 9.92 -17.66
CA ARG A 18 -53.81 11.24 -17.01
C ARG A 18 -54.42 11.22 -15.61
N LYS A 19 -55.55 10.54 -15.42
CA LYS A 19 -56.24 10.43 -14.13
C LYS A 19 -55.47 9.55 -13.13
N GLN A 20 -54.80 8.49 -13.61
CA GLN A 20 -53.85 7.72 -12.82
C GLN A 20 -52.63 8.56 -12.41
N ARG A 21 -52.15 9.45 -13.28
CA ARG A 21 -51.02 10.36 -12.99
C ARG A 21 -51.34 11.45 -11.96
N GLU A 22 -52.60 11.88 -11.85
CA GLU A 22 -53.06 12.87 -10.87
C GLU A 22 -53.36 12.28 -9.49
N VAL A 23 -53.62 10.96 -9.40
CA VAL A 23 -53.93 10.28 -8.14
C VAL A 23 -52.66 9.89 -7.37
N VAL A 24 -51.50 9.83 -8.02
CA VAL A 24 -50.24 9.57 -7.32
C VAL A 24 -49.84 10.82 -6.52
N PRO A 25 -49.80 10.75 -5.18
CA PRO A 25 -49.41 11.89 -4.36
C PRO A 25 -47.99 12.33 -4.70
N GLN A 26 -47.78 13.63 -4.93
CA GLN A 26 -46.47 14.23 -5.24
C GLN A 26 -45.36 13.80 -4.26
N GLN A 27 -45.73 13.51 -3.01
CA GLN A 27 -44.84 12.99 -1.98
C GLN A 27 -44.27 11.61 -2.32
N GLU A 28 -45.06 10.73 -2.94
CA GLU A 28 -44.67 9.37 -3.31
C GLU A 28 -43.66 9.38 -4.48
N ILE A 29 -43.87 10.27 -5.46
CA ILE A 29 -42.93 10.51 -6.58
C ILE A 29 -41.60 11.09 -6.10
N GLN A 30 -41.64 11.92 -5.05
CA GLN A 30 -40.44 12.55 -4.49
C GLN A 30 -39.69 11.60 -3.56
N GLN A 31 -40.40 10.70 -2.87
CA GLN A 31 -39.84 9.58 -2.13
C GLN A 31 -39.12 8.60 -3.07
N ASP A 32 -39.76 8.22 -4.17
CA ASP A 32 -39.23 7.29 -5.18
C ASP A 32 -37.96 7.84 -5.87
N ARG A 33 -37.94 9.14 -6.21
CA ARG A 33 -36.73 9.78 -6.74
C ARG A 33 -35.58 9.84 -5.72
N ARG A 34 -35.88 9.98 -4.42
CA ARG A 34 -34.87 9.95 -3.37
C ARG A 34 -34.31 8.54 -3.18
N SER A 35 -35.14 7.50 -3.20
CA SER A 35 -34.67 6.11 -3.11
C SER A 35 -33.84 5.70 -4.33
N LEU A 36 -34.26 6.08 -5.55
CA LEU A 36 -33.46 5.84 -6.77
C LEU A 36 -32.11 6.56 -6.71
N CYS A 37 -32.08 7.82 -6.25
CA CYS A 37 -30.84 8.56 -6.07
C CYS A 37 -29.95 7.94 -4.98
N GLN A 38 -30.53 7.45 -3.88
CA GLN A 38 -29.78 6.74 -2.85
C GLN A 38 -29.24 5.40 -3.33
N GLU A 39 -30.00 4.63 -4.12
CA GLU A 39 -29.50 3.39 -4.73
C GLU A 39 -28.38 3.66 -5.73
N GLU A 40 -28.48 4.68 -6.59
CA GLU A 40 -27.40 5.08 -7.50
C GLU A 40 -26.16 5.53 -6.70
N LEU A 41 -26.32 6.32 -5.63
CA LEU A 41 -25.22 6.71 -4.76
C LEU A 41 -24.59 5.52 -4.02
N GLN A 42 -25.41 4.59 -3.55
CA GLN A 42 -24.95 3.36 -2.92
C GLN A 42 -24.26 2.43 -3.92
N ARG A 43 -24.76 2.35 -5.17
CA ARG A 43 -24.13 1.59 -6.26
C ARG A 43 -22.81 2.23 -6.67
N GLU A 44 -22.73 3.56 -6.77
CA GLU A 44 -21.48 4.28 -7.01
C GLU A 44 -20.49 4.18 -5.83
N ALA A 45 -20.99 4.09 -4.59
CA ALA A 45 -20.17 3.85 -3.41
C ALA A 45 -19.65 2.40 -3.38
N LEU A 46 -20.51 1.40 -3.59
CA LEU A 46 -20.17 -0.02 -3.68
C LEU A 46 -19.25 -0.33 -4.88
N ALA A 47 -19.44 0.36 -6.01
CA ALA A 47 -18.57 0.29 -7.19
C ALA A 47 -17.16 0.84 -6.91
N ARG A 48 -17.02 1.74 -5.93
CA ARG A 48 -15.73 2.26 -5.47
C ARG A 48 -15.00 1.32 -4.53
N PHE A 49 -15.72 0.42 -3.85
CA PHE A 49 -15.17 -0.59 -2.93
C PHE A 49 -14.92 -1.96 -3.60
N THR A 50 -15.12 -2.10 -4.91
CA THR A 50 -15.18 -3.43 -5.54
C THR A 50 -13.83 -3.91 -6.07
N LYS A 51 -13.48 -5.11 -5.59
CA LYS A 51 -12.32 -5.97 -5.89
C LYS A 51 -11.01 -5.54 -5.20
N TRP A 52 -10.61 -6.37 -4.25
CA TRP A 52 -9.28 -6.40 -3.65
C TRP A 52 -8.26 -6.49 -4.77
N GLY A 53 -7.41 -5.48 -4.85
CA GLY A 53 -6.29 -5.46 -5.77
C GLY A 53 -5.08 -6.19 -5.18
N PRO A 54 -4.08 -6.53 -6.00
CA PRO A 54 -2.82 -7.06 -5.50
C PRO A 54 -2.14 -6.12 -4.49
N ASP A 55 -2.39 -4.82 -4.56
CA ASP A 55 -1.93 -3.81 -3.60
C ASP A 55 -2.48 -4.04 -2.18
N ASP A 56 -3.75 -4.41 -2.06
CA ASP A 56 -4.42 -4.69 -0.77
C ASP A 56 -3.83 -5.94 -0.10
N TYR A 57 -3.51 -6.98 -0.87
CA TYR A 57 -2.86 -8.18 -0.32
C TYR A 57 -1.44 -7.88 0.16
N LEU A 58 -0.66 -7.12 -0.63
CA LEU A 58 0.72 -6.78 -0.29
C LEU A 58 0.81 -5.97 1.01
N VAL A 59 -0.09 -4.99 1.21
CA VAL A 59 -0.09 -4.21 2.46
C VAL A 59 -0.49 -5.07 3.65
N MET A 60 -1.46 -5.97 3.50
CA MET A 60 -1.87 -6.89 4.57
C MET A 60 -0.74 -7.84 4.98
N VAL A 61 0.00 -8.38 4.01
CA VAL A 61 1.19 -9.19 4.31
C VAL A 61 2.24 -8.34 5.01
N SER A 62 2.47 -7.09 4.56
CA SER A 62 3.42 -6.18 5.21
C SER A 62 3.04 -5.92 6.67
N LEU A 63 1.75 -5.77 6.98
CA LEU A 63 1.27 -5.53 8.35
C LEU A 63 1.59 -6.71 9.27
N VAL A 64 1.44 -7.94 8.79
CA VAL A 64 1.82 -9.15 9.55
C VAL A 64 3.31 -9.13 9.89
N PHE A 65 4.17 -8.78 8.92
CA PHE A 65 5.60 -8.62 9.18
C PHE A 65 5.90 -7.51 10.17
N ILE A 66 5.26 -6.35 10.07
CA ILE A 66 5.45 -5.23 11.01
C ILE A 66 5.03 -5.60 12.43
N ILE A 67 3.94 -6.36 12.60
CA ILE A 67 3.50 -6.84 13.92
C ILE A 67 4.52 -7.83 14.50
N LEU A 68 4.97 -8.79 13.69
CA LEU A 68 6.00 -9.76 14.10
C LEU A 68 7.30 -9.04 14.51
N MET A 69 7.74 -8.10 13.70
CA MET A 69 8.90 -7.23 13.95
C MET A 69 8.79 -6.47 15.26
N THR A 70 7.63 -5.86 15.50
CA THR A 70 7.39 -5.06 16.70
C THR A 70 7.44 -5.95 17.94
N THR A 71 6.79 -7.11 17.91
CA THR A 71 6.80 -8.06 19.04
C THR A 71 8.21 -8.61 19.31
N MET A 72 8.99 -8.93 18.27
CA MET A 72 10.39 -9.35 18.43
C MET A 72 11.26 -8.25 19.03
N THR A 73 11.05 -6.99 18.65
CA THR A 73 11.79 -5.84 19.22
C THR A 73 11.48 -5.66 20.71
N GLN A 74 10.24 -5.91 21.14
CA GLN A 74 9.88 -5.91 22.56
C GLN A 74 10.58 -7.04 23.32
N LEU A 75 10.65 -8.24 22.73
CA LEU A 75 11.40 -9.36 23.33
C LEU A 75 12.90 -9.07 23.44
N MET A 76 13.50 -8.39 22.47
CA MET A 76 14.90 -7.94 22.55
C MET A 76 15.13 -7.02 23.74
N THR A 77 14.15 -6.17 24.08
CA THR A 77 14.21 -5.29 25.25
C THR A 77 14.28 -6.09 26.55
N ALA A 78 13.53 -7.20 26.63
CA ALA A 78 13.57 -8.10 27.79
C ALA A 78 14.89 -8.87 27.91
N VAL A 79 15.61 -9.12 26.81
CA VAL A 79 16.90 -9.84 26.80
C VAL A 79 18.10 -8.92 27.06
N GLY A 80 17.89 -7.60 27.11
CA GLY A 80 18.95 -6.64 27.45
C GLY A 80 19.33 -5.67 26.34
N LEU A 81 18.43 -5.37 25.39
CA LEU A 81 18.61 -4.23 24.48
C LEU A 81 18.89 -2.96 25.31
N GLY A 82 20.03 -2.32 25.06
CA GLY A 82 20.46 -1.12 25.78
C GLY A 82 21.28 -1.37 27.05
N CYS A 83 21.49 -2.62 27.46
CA CYS A 83 22.43 -2.97 28.52
C CYS A 83 23.86 -3.09 27.97
N ASN A 84 24.86 -2.84 28.82
CA ASN A 84 26.25 -3.10 28.45
C ASN A 84 26.47 -4.59 28.23
N THR A 85 27.27 -4.96 27.22
CA THR A 85 27.55 -6.37 26.90
C THR A 85 28.21 -7.13 28.05
N TRP A 86 28.96 -6.44 28.91
CA TRP A 86 29.63 -7.00 30.09
C TRP A 86 28.67 -7.46 31.20
N THR A 87 27.44 -6.96 31.21
CA THR A 87 26.41 -7.29 32.22
C THR A 87 25.52 -8.46 31.81
N LEU A 88 25.62 -8.91 30.56
CA LEU A 88 24.75 -9.94 29.99
C LEU A 88 25.44 -11.30 29.98
N ASN A 89 24.66 -12.35 30.19
CA ASN A 89 25.15 -13.71 30.05
C ASN A 89 25.39 -14.06 28.58
N ASP A 90 26.31 -14.99 28.33
CA ASP A 90 26.69 -15.42 26.98
C ASP A 90 25.49 -15.88 26.12
N ASP A 91 24.52 -16.55 26.76
CA ASP A 91 23.31 -17.03 26.09
C ASP A 91 22.37 -15.87 25.72
N GLU A 92 22.30 -14.83 26.54
CA GLU A 92 21.49 -13.64 26.29
C GLU A 92 22.05 -12.84 25.11
N ILE A 93 23.38 -12.68 25.04
CA ILE A 93 24.07 -12.03 23.92
C ILE A 93 23.82 -12.80 22.62
N THR A 94 23.92 -14.14 22.67
CA THR A 94 23.69 -14.97 21.48
C THR A 94 22.24 -14.88 20.99
N ARG A 95 21.25 -14.92 21.91
CA ARG A 95 19.84 -14.73 21.55
C ARG A 95 19.57 -13.34 20.99
N PHE A 96 20.20 -12.32 21.55
CA PHE A 96 20.11 -10.95 21.07
C PHE A 96 20.53 -10.83 19.60
N TYR A 97 21.67 -11.42 19.21
CA TYR A 97 22.12 -11.44 17.81
C TYR A 97 21.21 -12.28 16.89
N ILE A 98 20.54 -13.32 17.40
CA ILE A 98 19.55 -14.05 16.59
C ILE A 98 18.31 -13.18 16.34
N TYR A 99 17.82 -12.49 17.37
CA TYR A 99 16.66 -11.61 17.24
C TYR A 99 16.96 -10.42 16.33
N ILE A 100 18.15 -9.81 16.41
CA ILE A 100 18.49 -8.68 15.54
C ILE A 100 18.49 -9.10 14.06
N LEU A 101 18.93 -10.31 13.73
CA LEU A 101 18.88 -10.84 12.35
C LEU A 101 17.45 -11.04 11.88
N ILE A 102 16.59 -11.65 12.70
CA ILE A 102 15.17 -11.84 12.37
C ILE A 102 14.50 -10.48 12.12
N VAL A 103 14.80 -9.51 12.99
CA VAL A 103 14.31 -8.14 12.88
C VAL A 103 14.83 -7.49 11.59
N GLU A 104 16.11 -7.60 11.28
CA GLU A 104 16.68 -7.01 10.07
C GLU A 104 16.01 -7.52 8.78
N PHE A 105 15.82 -8.84 8.65
CA PHE A 105 15.15 -9.42 7.47
C PHE A 105 13.66 -9.06 7.40
N GLY A 106 12.96 -9.09 8.54
CA GLY A 106 11.55 -8.70 8.59
C GLY A 106 11.36 -7.22 8.23
N TYR A 107 12.28 -6.35 8.66
CA TYR A 107 12.30 -4.93 8.28
C TYR A 107 12.46 -4.75 6.77
N LEU A 108 13.48 -5.39 6.19
CA LEU A 108 13.74 -5.32 4.74
C LEU A 108 12.53 -5.80 3.93
N LEU A 109 11.92 -6.93 4.31
CA LEU A 109 10.73 -7.45 3.65
C LEU A 109 9.53 -6.50 3.79
N SER A 110 9.31 -5.94 4.97
CA SER A 110 8.21 -4.99 5.19
C SER A 110 8.34 -3.74 4.33
N LEU A 111 9.54 -3.14 4.24
CA LEU A 111 9.80 -1.99 3.37
C LEU A 111 9.53 -2.30 1.91
N CYS A 112 10.00 -3.46 1.43
CA CYS A 112 9.78 -3.90 0.06
C CYS A 112 8.28 -4.06 -0.23
N LEU A 113 7.55 -4.77 0.64
CA LEU A 113 6.12 -5.03 0.46
C LEU A 113 5.26 -3.75 0.48
N VAL A 114 5.55 -2.81 1.38
CA VAL A 114 4.87 -1.51 1.43
C VAL A 114 5.09 -0.72 0.13
N LYS A 115 6.35 -0.62 -0.31
CA LYS A 115 6.68 0.09 -1.56
C LYS A 115 6.02 -0.58 -2.77
N LEU A 116 6.01 -1.91 -2.83
CA LEU A 116 5.33 -2.66 -3.87
C LEU A 116 3.81 -2.40 -3.86
N SER A 117 3.16 -2.42 -2.70
CA SER A 117 1.73 -2.11 -2.59
C SER A 117 1.40 -0.74 -3.21
N ILE A 118 2.17 0.29 -2.87
CA ILE A 118 1.98 1.65 -3.42
C ILE A 118 2.21 1.68 -4.94
N LEU A 119 3.24 1.00 -5.45
CA LEU A 119 3.54 0.96 -6.88
C LEU A 119 2.45 0.21 -7.67
N TYR A 120 1.91 -0.89 -7.13
CA TYR A 120 0.77 -1.59 -7.73
C TYR A 120 -0.50 -0.73 -7.70
N PHE A 121 -0.72 0.01 -6.62
CA PHE A 121 -1.80 0.99 -6.54
C PHE A 121 -1.67 2.09 -7.62
N PHE A 122 -0.44 2.56 -7.92
CA PHE A 122 -0.19 3.49 -9.02
C PHE A 122 -0.50 2.88 -10.40
N LEU A 123 -0.15 1.60 -10.62
CA LEU A 123 -0.48 0.90 -11.86
C LEU A 123 -1.99 0.72 -12.08
N ARG A 124 -2.76 0.60 -10.99
CA ARG A 124 -4.22 0.49 -11.02
C ARG A 124 -4.88 1.85 -11.25
N THR A 125 -4.36 2.90 -10.63
CA THR A 125 -4.96 4.24 -10.65
C THR A 125 -4.70 4.99 -11.95
N PHE A 126 -3.49 4.90 -12.50
CA PHE A 126 -3.09 5.69 -13.67
C PHE A 126 -2.94 4.81 -14.93
N PRO A 127 -3.82 4.95 -15.94
CA PRO A 127 -3.78 4.12 -17.14
C PRO A 127 -2.71 4.53 -18.17
N HIS A 128 -2.01 5.66 -17.98
CA HIS A 128 -1.09 6.22 -18.97
C HIS A 128 0.10 5.28 -19.28
N PRO A 129 0.37 4.92 -20.56
CA PRO A 129 1.35 3.89 -20.92
C PRO A 129 2.78 4.24 -20.53
N GLY A 130 3.23 5.47 -20.78
CA GLY A 130 4.58 5.93 -20.38
C GLY A 130 4.81 5.87 -18.86
N PHE A 131 3.86 6.36 -18.07
CA PHE A 131 3.87 6.26 -16.61
C PHE A 131 3.93 4.82 -16.13
N ARG A 132 3.11 3.91 -16.70
CA ARG A 132 3.11 2.49 -16.32
C ARG A 132 4.46 1.82 -16.58
N THR A 133 5.17 2.21 -17.64
CA THR A 133 6.53 1.71 -17.90
C THR A 133 7.49 2.14 -16.80
N VAL A 134 7.49 3.42 -16.42
CA VAL A 134 8.34 3.94 -15.34
C VAL A 134 8.04 3.26 -14.00
N VAL A 135 6.77 3.06 -13.67
CA VAL A 135 6.36 2.37 -12.44
C VAL A 135 6.82 0.90 -12.44
N LYS A 136 6.69 0.18 -13.57
CA LYS A 136 7.20 -1.21 -13.68
C LYS A 136 8.71 -1.29 -13.50
N TRP A 137 9.47 -0.35 -14.05
CA TRP A 137 10.92 -0.26 -13.79
C TRP A 137 11.22 0.00 -12.32
N THR A 138 10.45 0.88 -11.67
CA THR A 138 10.60 1.18 -10.24
C THR A 138 10.30 -0.05 -9.37
N ILE A 139 9.30 -0.86 -9.74
CA ILE A 139 9.00 -2.15 -9.09
C ILE A 139 10.21 -3.09 -9.19
N GLY A 140 10.74 -3.29 -10.41
CA GLY A 140 11.89 -4.15 -10.64
C GLY A 140 13.12 -3.69 -9.85
N PHE A 141 13.38 -2.38 -9.84
CA PHE A 141 14.47 -1.79 -9.07
C PHE A 141 14.30 -1.99 -7.56
N THR A 142 13.09 -1.80 -7.02
CA THR A 142 12.80 -1.99 -5.60
C THR A 142 13.05 -3.43 -5.15
N ILE A 143 12.61 -4.41 -5.95
CA ILE A 143 12.85 -5.83 -5.69
C ILE A 143 14.34 -6.14 -5.76
N LEU A 144 15.04 -5.63 -6.77
CA LEU A 144 16.48 -5.85 -6.95
C LEU A 144 17.28 -5.30 -5.79
N VAL A 145 17.02 -4.06 -5.37
CA VAL A 145 17.67 -3.43 -4.20
C VAL A 145 17.43 -4.29 -2.96
N SER A 146 16.17 -4.65 -2.70
CA SER A 146 15.82 -5.48 -1.54
C SER A 146 16.54 -6.84 -1.56
N MET A 147 16.65 -7.46 -2.73
CA MET A 147 17.36 -8.74 -2.89
C MET A 147 18.87 -8.61 -2.64
N ILE A 148 19.50 -7.56 -3.18
CA ILE A 148 20.94 -7.28 -2.96
C ILE A 148 21.20 -7.08 -1.47
N TYR A 149 20.42 -6.23 -0.80
CA TYR A 149 20.61 -5.98 0.62
C TYR A 149 20.24 -7.19 1.49
N GLY A 150 19.30 -8.03 1.06
CA GLY A 150 19.02 -9.31 1.72
C GLY A 150 20.20 -10.27 1.65
N ILE A 151 20.88 -10.34 0.51
CA ILE A 151 22.10 -11.14 0.36
C ILE A 151 23.25 -10.54 1.16
N CYS A 152 23.46 -9.22 1.12
CA CYS A 152 24.45 -8.54 1.96
C CYS A 152 24.19 -8.77 3.46
N GLY A 153 22.92 -8.74 3.88
CA GLY A 153 22.47 -9.05 5.23
C GLY A 153 22.79 -10.50 5.65
N ALA A 154 22.51 -11.46 4.76
CA ALA A 154 22.86 -12.87 4.99
C ALA A 154 24.38 -13.11 5.01
N CYS A 155 25.14 -12.31 4.26
CA CYS A 155 26.58 -12.46 4.09
C CYS A 155 27.41 -11.46 4.92
N GLN A 156 26.81 -10.77 5.90
CA GLN A 156 27.52 -9.76 6.72
C GLN A 156 28.79 -10.29 7.38
N ARG A 157 28.75 -11.54 7.86
CA ARG A 157 29.90 -12.27 8.39
C ARG A 157 29.99 -13.63 7.70
N GLN A 158 31.21 -14.01 7.32
CA GLN A 158 31.46 -15.31 6.69
C GLN A 158 32.45 -16.11 7.54
N PRO A 159 32.13 -17.37 7.90
CA PRO A 159 30.86 -18.10 7.69
C PRO A 159 29.64 -17.58 8.48
N ILE A 160 28.42 -17.85 7.97
CA ILE A 160 27.11 -17.39 8.51
C ILE A 160 26.95 -17.62 10.02
N TRP A 161 27.45 -18.74 10.56
CA TRP A 161 27.33 -19.04 11.99
C TRP A 161 28.04 -18.04 12.90
N LEU A 162 29.02 -17.29 12.37
CA LEU A 162 29.71 -16.21 13.09
C LEU A 162 28.82 -15.00 13.32
N GLN A 163 27.67 -14.85 12.63
CA GLN A 163 26.79 -13.71 12.85
C GLN A 163 26.23 -13.67 14.29
N TRP A 164 25.99 -14.83 14.90
CA TRP A 164 25.48 -14.91 16.28
C TRP A 164 26.46 -15.51 17.30
N LYS A 165 27.53 -16.18 16.88
CA LYS A 165 28.57 -16.72 17.78
C LYS A 165 29.92 -16.00 17.72
N GLY A 166 30.17 -15.21 16.68
CA GLY A 166 31.46 -14.58 16.44
C GLY A 166 31.80 -13.44 17.41
N TRP A 167 30.87 -13.07 18.30
CA TRP A 167 31.12 -12.08 19.35
C TRP A 167 32.09 -12.60 20.44
N LYS A 168 32.26 -13.93 20.58
CA LYS A 168 33.20 -14.54 21.55
C LYS A 168 34.65 -14.59 21.08
N ASP A 169 34.90 -14.42 19.79
CA ASP A 169 36.24 -14.60 19.20
C ASP A 169 37.07 -13.32 19.34
N ASN A 170 38.23 -13.41 19.99
CA ASN A 170 39.26 -12.36 20.01
C ASN A 170 40.63 -12.94 19.60
N PRO A 171 41.20 -12.60 18.42
CA PRO A 171 40.68 -11.66 17.43
C PRO A 171 39.43 -12.19 16.70
N PRO A 172 38.60 -11.31 16.12
CA PRO A 172 37.40 -11.71 15.37
C PRO A 172 37.78 -12.64 14.24
N ARG A 173 37.21 -13.85 14.21
CA ARG A 173 37.39 -14.79 13.10
C ARG A 173 36.48 -14.43 11.94
N GLY A 174 36.94 -14.76 10.72
CA GLY A 174 36.18 -14.61 9.48
C GLY A 174 36.31 -13.24 8.82
N SER A 175 35.68 -13.12 7.65
CA SER A 175 35.56 -11.84 6.94
C SER A 175 34.25 -11.17 7.34
N SER A 176 34.30 -9.86 7.60
CA SER A 176 33.14 -9.03 7.94
C SER A 176 32.98 -7.91 6.92
N LEU A 177 31.75 -7.72 6.46
CA LEU A 177 31.37 -6.52 5.75
C LEU A 177 31.19 -5.36 6.73
N ASP A 178 31.43 -4.14 6.28
CA ASP A 178 31.16 -2.95 7.07
C ASP A 178 29.65 -2.74 7.23
N MET A 179 29.17 -3.08 8.42
CA MET A 179 27.75 -2.97 8.77
C MET A 179 27.26 -1.52 8.69
N GLN A 180 28.07 -0.54 9.09
CA GLN A 180 27.64 0.87 9.03
C GLN A 180 27.48 1.33 7.58
N ALA A 181 28.40 0.95 6.70
CA ALA A 181 28.29 1.25 5.27
C ALA A 181 27.06 0.58 4.63
N ILE A 182 26.77 -0.68 4.97
CA ILE A 182 25.58 -1.39 4.47
C ILE A 182 24.30 -0.70 4.95
N VAL A 183 24.17 -0.44 6.25
CA VAL A 183 22.95 0.16 6.82
C VAL A 183 22.73 1.58 6.29
N LEU A 184 23.79 2.39 6.23
CA LEU A 184 23.70 3.76 5.74
C LEU A 184 23.34 3.81 4.25
N SER A 185 23.96 2.96 3.42
CA SER A 185 23.63 2.89 1.99
C SER A 185 22.20 2.39 1.76
N HIS A 186 21.77 1.36 2.50
CA HIS A 186 20.41 0.84 2.43
C HIS A 186 19.38 1.91 2.79
N ALA A 187 19.58 2.61 3.92
CA ALA A 187 18.70 3.70 4.35
C ALA A 187 18.64 4.83 3.30
N SER A 188 19.81 5.25 2.79
CA SER A 188 19.90 6.33 1.80
C SER A 188 19.13 6.00 0.51
N ILE A 189 19.29 4.79 -0.02
CA ILE A 189 18.58 4.34 -1.22
C ILE A 189 17.08 4.22 -0.97
N ASN A 190 16.66 3.70 0.19
CA ASN A 190 15.24 3.58 0.52
C ASN A 190 14.57 4.95 0.60
N VAL A 191 15.20 5.92 1.27
CA VAL A 191 14.69 7.30 1.35
C VAL A 191 14.63 7.95 -0.04
N ALA A 192 15.68 7.77 -0.85
CA ALA A 192 15.67 8.27 -2.23
C ALA A 192 14.51 7.68 -3.06
N LEU A 193 14.21 6.40 -2.86
CA LEU A 193 13.05 5.75 -3.49
C LEU A 193 11.72 6.33 -3.00
N ASP A 194 11.59 6.68 -1.72
CA ASP A 194 10.37 7.29 -1.19
C ASP A 194 10.12 8.67 -1.81
N VAL A 195 11.17 9.48 -1.93
CA VAL A 195 11.11 10.78 -2.62
C VAL A 195 10.74 10.61 -4.10
N TRP A 196 11.34 9.62 -4.78
CA TRP A 196 11.00 9.29 -6.16
C TRP A 196 9.54 8.86 -6.32
N MET A 197 9.06 7.97 -5.45
CA MET A 197 7.69 7.48 -5.45
C MET A 197 6.68 8.58 -5.17
N PHE A 198 7.05 9.58 -4.37
CA PHE A 198 6.24 10.79 -4.17
C PHE A 198 6.20 11.65 -5.44
N ALA A 199 7.31 11.81 -6.15
CA ALA A 199 7.36 12.61 -7.38
C ALA A 199 6.50 12.01 -8.51
N LEU A 200 6.40 10.69 -8.62
CA LEU A 200 5.62 9.97 -9.65
C LEU A 200 4.18 10.49 -9.82
N PRO A 201 3.29 10.45 -8.82
CA PRO A 201 1.92 10.94 -8.94
C PRO A 201 1.85 12.46 -9.17
N LEU A 202 2.81 13.24 -8.67
CA LEU A 202 2.88 14.68 -8.91
C LEU A 202 3.08 15.00 -10.40
N THR A 203 3.94 14.26 -11.11
CA THR A 203 4.14 14.46 -12.56
C THR A 203 2.84 14.23 -13.35
N GLN A 204 2.07 13.21 -12.99
CA GLN A 204 0.78 12.92 -13.63
C GLN A 204 -0.25 14.01 -13.33
N LEU A 205 -0.26 14.52 -12.09
CA LEU A 205 -1.17 15.58 -11.67
C LEU A 205 -0.92 16.91 -12.39
N ILE A 206 0.33 17.20 -12.78
CA ILE A 206 0.67 18.42 -13.54
C ILE A 206 0.25 18.28 -15.01
N HIS A 207 0.38 17.07 -15.58
CA HIS A 207 0.05 16.81 -16.99
C HIS A 207 -1.45 16.66 -17.24
N LEU A 208 -2.21 16.25 -16.22
CA LEU A 208 -3.66 16.18 -16.29
C LEU A 208 -4.20 17.58 -16.03
N GLY A 209 -4.64 18.29 -17.09
CA GLY A 209 -5.14 19.69 -17.06
C GLY A 209 -6.42 19.93 -16.24
N LEU A 210 -6.44 19.45 -15.00
CA LEU A 210 -7.51 19.57 -14.03
C LEU A 210 -7.53 21.01 -13.46
N LYS A 211 -8.74 21.59 -13.36
CA LYS A 211 -8.96 22.86 -12.65
C LYS A 211 -8.35 22.80 -11.25
N MET A 212 -7.65 23.87 -10.84
CA MET A 212 -6.83 23.97 -9.62
C MET A 212 -7.51 23.44 -8.34
N ARG A 213 -8.85 23.54 -8.22
CA ARG A 213 -9.61 23.01 -7.09
C ARG A 213 -9.48 21.50 -6.85
N LYS A 214 -9.34 20.67 -7.89
CA LYS A 214 -9.10 19.22 -7.71
C LYS A 214 -7.62 18.89 -7.49
N LYS A 215 -6.73 19.76 -7.98
CA LYS A 215 -5.27 19.67 -7.82
C LYS A 215 -4.87 19.83 -6.35
N THR A 216 -5.49 20.78 -5.64
CA THR A 216 -5.21 21.04 -4.22
C THR A 216 -5.61 19.87 -3.32
N GLY A 217 -6.73 19.17 -3.60
CA GLY A 217 -7.16 18.03 -2.78
C GLY A 217 -6.17 16.87 -2.79
N VAL A 218 -5.61 16.54 -3.96
CA VAL A 218 -4.59 15.48 -4.09
C VAL A 218 -3.28 15.91 -3.43
N ILE A 219 -2.85 17.17 -3.64
CA ILE A 219 -1.65 17.70 -2.99
C ILE A 219 -1.79 17.69 -1.46
N VAL A 220 -2.97 18.04 -0.91
CA VAL A 220 -3.23 18.02 0.53
C VAL A 220 -3.20 16.60 1.08
N ILE A 221 -3.81 15.62 0.41
CA ILE A 221 -3.74 14.21 0.83
C ILE A 221 -2.29 13.71 0.84
N PHE A 222 -1.51 14.06 -0.18
CA PHE A 222 -0.07 13.74 -0.24
C PHE A 222 0.77 14.48 0.81
N SER A 223 0.41 15.72 1.16
CA SER A 223 1.10 16.50 2.20
C SER A 223 0.80 15.98 3.60
N VAL A 224 -0.42 15.50 3.84
CA VAL A 224 -0.80 14.88 5.12
C VAL A 224 -0.12 13.53 5.31
N GLY A 225 0.16 12.78 4.23
CA GLY A 225 0.94 11.54 4.31
C GLY A 225 2.44 11.73 4.60
N ILE A 226 2.96 12.96 4.53
CA ILE A 226 4.35 13.32 4.86
C ILE A 226 4.51 13.72 6.34
N LEU A 227 3.42 14.16 7.00
CA LEU A 227 3.41 14.70 8.35
C LEU A 227 3.09 13.61 9.39
#